data_AF-A0A174UNB9-F1
#
_entry.id   AF-A0A174UNB9-F1
#
_cell.length_a   1.000
_cell.length_b   1.000
_cell.length_c   1.000
_cell.angle_alpha   90.00
_cell.angle_beta   90.00
_cell.angle_gamma   90.00
#
_symmetry.space_group_name_H-M   'P 1'
#
loop_
_entity.id
_entity.type
_entity.pdbx_description
1 polymer ?
#
loop_
_entity_poly.entity_id
_entity_poly.type
_entity_poly.pdbx_seq_one_letter_code
_entity_poly.pdbx_strand_id
1 'polypeptide(L)'
;MALNKSTGNMYAFVSHTYNPLKGECEHSCAYCFMRRKLLLPPLRLELKELKVNLGEGNFIFVGSSTDEWAANVPSECVHPSRRILVVTHDTTLLSPSR
;
A
#
# COMPACT_ATOMS: atom_id res chain seq x y z
N MET A 1 1.98 8.32 14.19
CA MET A 1 1.63 8.81 12.84
C MET A 1 0.23 8.33 12.53
N ALA A 2 -0.66 9.22 12.09
CA ALA A 2 -2.04 8.87 11.77
C ALA A 2 -2.14 8.28 10.36
N LEU A 3 -3.03 7.31 10.16
CA LEU A 3 -3.31 6.75 8.83
C LEU A 3 -3.96 7.80 7.92
N ASN A 4 -3.72 7.69 6.61
CA ASN A 4 -4.39 8.53 5.64
C ASN A 4 -5.84 8.10 5.50
N LYS A 5 -6.78 9.02 5.73
CA LYS A 5 -8.20 8.77 5.45
C LYS A 5 -8.38 8.57 3.95
N SER A 6 -9.16 7.55 3.60
CA SER A 6 -9.54 7.28 2.23
C SER A 6 -10.36 8.46 1.69
N THR A 7 -9.95 9.00 0.54
CA THR A 7 -10.66 10.09 -0.16
C THR A 7 -10.64 9.85 -1.67
N GLY A 8 -11.69 10.27 -2.37
CA GLY A 8 -11.78 10.16 -3.82
C GLY A 8 -12.24 8.78 -4.32
N ASN A 9 -11.54 8.23 -5.31
CA ASN A 9 -11.95 7.04 -6.08
C ASN A 9 -11.65 5.70 -5.37
N MET A 10 -11.96 5.60 -4.09
CA MET A 10 -11.81 4.37 -3.30
C MET A 10 -13.17 3.74 -3.01
N TYR A 11 -13.16 2.44 -2.70
CA TYR A 11 -14.39 1.75 -2.30
C TYR A 11 -15.00 2.39 -1.06
N ALA A 12 -16.33 2.54 -1.03
CA ALA A 12 -17.04 3.24 0.04
C ALA A 12 -16.82 2.62 1.43
N PHE A 13 -16.52 1.32 1.49
CA PHE A 13 -16.24 0.62 2.74
C PHE A 13 -14.79 0.77 3.22
N VAL A 14 -13.87 1.28 2.38
CA VAL A 14 -12.46 1.50 2.77
C VAL A 14 -12.36 2.79 3.58
N SER A 15 -11.97 2.66 4.85
CA SER A 15 -11.82 3.79 5.76
C SER A 15 -10.49 4.53 5.57
N HIS A 16 -9.40 3.78 5.33
CA HIS A 16 -8.04 4.34 5.23
C HIS A 16 -7.21 3.67 4.15
N THR A 17 -6.13 4.34 3.74
CA THR A 17 -5.12 3.77 2.85
C THR A 17 -3.77 3.68 3.56
N TYR A 18 -3.02 2.61 3.28
CA TYR A 18 -1.72 2.33 3.88
C TYR A 18 -0.74 1.90 2.79
N ASN A 19 0.42 2.55 2.68
CA ASN A 19 1.35 2.35 1.56
C ASN A 19 2.79 2.18 2.09
N PRO A 20 3.13 0.99 2.62
CA PRO A 20 4.45 0.73 3.19
C PRO A 20 5.56 0.79 2.13
N LEU A 21 5.22 0.46 0.88
CA LEU A 21 6.09 0.62 -0.27
C LEU A 21 5.87 1.99 -0.92
N LYS A 22 6.97 2.69 -1.19
CA LYS A 22 6.98 4.01 -1.83
C LYS A 22 8.05 4.08 -2.89
N GLY A 23 7.82 4.93 -3.88
CA GLY A 23 8.78 5.19 -4.95
C GLY A 23 8.20 4.90 -6.32
N GLU A 24 9.08 4.82 -7.31
CA GLU A 24 8.72 4.55 -8.69
C GLU A 24 8.27 3.10 -8.89
N CYS A 25 7.11 2.94 -9.53
CA CYS A 25 6.57 1.65 -9.92
C CYS A 25 7.11 1.27 -11.30
N GLU A 26 7.57 0.01 -11.45
CA GLU A 26 8.15 -0.52 -12.69
C GLU A 26 7.22 -0.38 -13.89
N HIS A 27 5.91 -0.60 -13.68
CA HIS A 27 4.95 -0.65 -14.77
C HIS A 27 4.73 0.68 -15.50
N SER A 28 5.10 1.81 -14.89
CA SER A 28 5.03 3.15 -15.51
C SER A 28 3.69 3.45 -16.23
N CYS A 29 2.57 2.93 -15.71
CA CYS A 29 1.30 2.92 -16.45
C CYS A 29 0.83 4.35 -16.78
N ALA A 30 0.31 4.55 -17.99
CA ALA A 30 -0.21 5.86 -18.43
C ALA A 30 -1.39 6.37 -17.57
N TYR A 31 -2.17 5.44 -17.01
CA TYR A 31 -3.30 5.72 -16.12
C TYR A 31 -2.90 5.85 -14.64
N CYS A 32 -1.62 5.61 -14.29
CA CYS A 32 -1.20 5.63 -12.90
C CYS A 32 -1.26 7.04 -12.33
N PHE A 33 -2.06 7.24 -11.28
CA PHE A 33 -2.16 8.53 -10.60
C PHE A 33 -0.79 9.03 -10.09
N MET A 34 0.06 8.10 -9.63
CA MET A 34 1.38 8.42 -9.10
C MET A 34 2.35 8.91 -10.18
N ARG A 35 2.16 8.52 -11.44
CA ARG A 35 2.99 8.98 -12.57
C ARG A 35 2.86 10.49 -12.83
N ARG A 36 1.74 11.10 -12.45
CA ARG A 36 1.54 12.56 -12.57
C ARG A 36 2.30 13.35 -11.50
N LYS A 37 2.85 12.68 -10.47
CA LYS A 37 3.49 13.32 -9.32
C LYS A 37 5.02 13.16 -9.37
N LEU A 38 5.68 14.05 -10.12
CA LEU A 38 7.14 14.26 -10.11
C LEU A 38 8.01 13.00 -10.35
N LEU A 39 9.33 13.21 -10.46
CA LEU A 39 10.30 12.13 -10.40
C LEU A 39 10.21 11.47 -9.01
N LEU A 40 9.67 10.25 -8.97
CA LEU A 40 9.61 9.47 -7.74
C LEU A 40 10.98 8.88 -7.45
N PRO A 41 11.41 8.83 -6.18
CA PRO A 41 12.63 8.11 -5.81
C PRO A 41 12.49 6.61 -6.11
N PRO A 42 13.59 5.86 -6.16
CA PRO A 42 13.55 4.40 -6.32
C PRO A 42 12.64 3.73 -5.29
N LEU A 43 12.03 2.62 -5.70
CA LEU A 43 11.19 1.79 -4.85
C LEU A 43 11.92 1.44 -3.55
N ARG A 44 11.28 1.70 -2.41
CA ARG A 44 11.82 1.42 -1.08
C ARG A 44 10.72 1.12 -0.08
N LEU A 45 11.08 0.32 0.92
CA LEU A 45 10.25 0.10 2.10
C LEU A 45 10.40 1.26 3.07
N GLU A 46 9.29 1.85 3.47
CA GLU A 46 9.25 2.97 4.40
C GLU A 46 9.09 2.43 5.83
N LEU A 47 10.22 2.12 6.50
CA LEU A 47 10.24 1.47 7.82
C LEU A 47 9.44 2.20 8.92
N LYS A 48 9.26 3.52 8.80
CA LYS A 48 8.41 4.28 9.74
C LYS A 48 6.93 3.94 9.61
N GLU A 49 6.47 3.48 8.44
CA GLU A 49 5.09 3.05 8.24
C GLU A 49 4.80 1.71 8.93
N LEU A 50 5.81 0.84 9.05
CA LEU A 50 5.70 -0.43 9.79
C LEU A 50 5.43 -0.24 11.30
N LYS A 51 5.69 0.96 11.84
CA LYS A 51 5.46 1.30 13.25
C LYS A 51 4.12 2.03 13.47
N VAL A 52 3.30 2.18 12.43
CA VAL A 52 2.01 2.87 12.52
C VAL A 52 0.98 1.97 13.17
N ASN A 53 0.20 2.52 14.09
CA ASN A 53 -0.96 1.83 14.65
C ASN A 53 -2.10 1.85 13.62
N LEU A 54 -2.53 0.66 13.18
CA LEU A 54 -3.59 0.49 12.18
C LEU A 54 -5.00 0.65 12.77
N GLY A 55 -5.11 0.71 14.09
CA GLY A 55 -6.37 0.73 14.80
C GLY A 55 -7.12 -0.60 14.73
N GLU A 56 -8.36 -0.56 15.21
CA GLU A 56 -9.32 -1.66 15.27
C GLU A 56 -10.59 -1.25 14.52
N GLY A 57 -11.26 -2.21 13.87
CA GLY A 57 -12.49 -1.98 13.10
C GLY A 57 -12.29 -1.28 11.75
N ASN A 58 -11.06 -1.15 11.27
CA ASN A 58 -10.77 -0.42 10.03
C ASN A 58 -10.74 -1.35 8.81
N PHE A 59 -11.17 -0.80 7.66
CA PHE A 59 -10.96 -1.39 6.34
C PHE A 59 -9.88 -0.58 5.65
N ILE A 60 -8.69 -1.16 5.55
CA ILE A 60 -7.51 -0.45 5.06
C ILE A 60 -7.14 -1.03 3.70
N PHE A 61 -7.09 -0.17 2.69
CA PHE A 61 -6.57 -0.55 1.38
C PHE A 61 -5.06 -0.35 1.35
N VAL A 62 -4.34 -1.40 0.94
CA VAL A 62 -2.88 -1.45 0.89
C VAL A 62 -2.41 -1.49 -0.56
N GLY A 63 -1.32 -0.78 -0.86
CA GLY A 63 -0.74 -0.79 -2.21
C GLY A 63 -1.45 0.14 -3.21
N SER A 64 -2.01 1.26 -2.76
CA SER A 64 -2.67 2.23 -3.65
C SER A 64 -1.71 3.04 -4.53
N SER A 65 -0.44 3.14 -4.12
CA SER A 65 0.56 3.97 -4.81
C SER A 65 1.53 3.17 -5.68
N THR A 66 1.81 1.93 -5.34
CA THR A 66 2.83 1.11 -5.99
C THR A 66 2.33 -0.31 -6.08
N ASP A 67 2.68 -0.99 -7.16
CA ASP A 67 2.35 -2.41 -7.32
C ASP A 67 3.29 -3.24 -6.44
N GLU A 68 2.69 -3.91 -5.45
CA GLU A 68 3.39 -4.74 -4.47
C GLU A 68 3.86 -6.07 -5.08
N TRP A 69 3.40 -6.39 -6.29
CA TRP A 69 3.74 -7.60 -7.03
C TRP A 69 4.67 -7.35 -8.22
N ALA A 70 5.15 -6.11 -8.40
CA ALA A 70 6.11 -5.78 -9.45
C ALA A 70 7.42 -6.56 -9.26
N ALA A 71 8.11 -6.85 -10.38
CA ALA A 71 9.30 -7.71 -10.37
C ALA A 71 10.48 -7.05 -9.63
N ASN A 72 10.51 -5.72 -9.60
CA ASN A 72 11.50 -4.94 -8.86
C ASN A 72 11.26 -4.86 -7.34
N VAL A 73 10.15 -5.40 -6.82
CA VAL A 73 9.88 -5.47 -5.38
C VAL A 73 10.68 -6.63 -4.77
N PRO A 74 11.54 -6.39 -3.76
CA PRO A 74 12.27 -7.48 -3.12
C PRO A 74 11.31 -8.48 -2.50
N SER A 75 11.56 -9.78 -2.69
CA SER A 75 10.76 -10.86 -2.09
C SER A 75 10.73 -10.80 -0.56
N GLU A 76 11.73 -10.20 0.06
CA GLU A 76 11.77 -9.91 1.50
C GLU A 76 10.63 -8.97 1.94
N CYS A 77 10.16 -8.11 1.04
CA CYS A 77 9.00 -7.23 1.25
C CYS A 77 7.66 -7.94 1.02
N VAL A 78 7.67 -9.10 0.34
CA VAL A 78 6.48 -9.83 -0.13
C VAL A 78 6.61 -11.29 0.30
N HIS A 79 6.17 -11.61 1.51
CA HIS A 79 6.36 -12.93 2.11
C HIS A 79 5.80 -14.05 1.20
N PRO A 80 6.51 -15.19 1.00
CA PRO A 80 6.17 -16.24 0.02
C PRO A 80 4.85 -17.00 0.26
N SER A 81 4.06 -16.60 1.26
CA SER A 81 2.78 -17.23 1.62
C SER A 81 1.69 -16.22 2.03
N ARG A 82 1.91 -14.90 1.98
CA ARG A 82 1.01 -13.89 2.59
C ARG A 82 1.05 -12.59 1.79
N ARG A 83 -0.03 -12.16 1.14
CA ARG A 83 -0.99 -11.17 1.69
C ARG A 83 -0.32 -10.23 2.68
N ILE A 84 -0.15 -8.96 2.33
CA ILE A 84 -0.05 -7.90 3.34
C ILE A 84 -1.42 -7.87 4.04
N LEU A 85 -1.55 -8.74 5.04
CA LEU A 85 -2.65 -8.87 5.98
C LEU A 85 -1.97 -8.81 7.34
N VAL A 86 -1.69 -7.61 7.83
CA VAL A 86 -1.66 -7.38 9.27
C VAL A 86 -3.12 -7.44 9.70
N VAL A 87 -3.62 -8.65 9.93
CA VAL A 87 -4.86 -8.83 10.69
C VAL A 87 -4.48 -8.55 12.13
N THR A 88 -4.56 -7.29 12.54
CA THR A 88 -4.90 -7.05 13.95
C THR A 88 -6.33 -7.54 14.12
N HIS A 89 -6.63 -8.05 15.31
CA HIS A 89 -7.84 -8.80 15.68
C HIS A 89 -9.18 -8.22 15.18
N ASP A 90 -9.24 -6.94 14.81
CA ASP A 90 -10.44 -6.28 14.27
C ASP A 90 -10.23 -5.46 12.97
N THR A 91 -9.06 -5.51 12.32
CA THR A 91 -8.77 -4.68 11.12
C THR A 91 -8.53 -5.54 9.89
N THR A 92 -9.20 -5.19 8.80
CA THR A 92 -9.11 -5.90 7.51
C THR A 92 -8.21 -5.12 6.55
N LEU A 93 -7.14 -5.77 6.06
CA LEU A 93 -6.34 -5.23 4.97
C LEU A 93 -6.76 -5.82 3.62
N LEU A 94 -6.86 -4.95 2.62
CA LEU A 94 -7.19 -5.29 1.24
C LEU A 94 -5.98 -4.97 0.38
N SER A 95 -5.42 -5.97 -0.30
CA SER A 95 -4.37 -5.78 -1.30
C SER A 95 -4.88 -6.23 -2.67
N PRO A 96 -4.44 -5.58 -3.76
CA PRO A 96 -4.72 -6.07 -5.10
C PRO A 96 -4.12 -7.48 -5.27
N SER A 97 -4.88 -8.40 -5.87
CA SER A 97 -4.36 -9.71 -6.25
C SER A 97 -3.53 -9.60 -7.53
N ARG A 98 -2.57 -10.50 -7.70
CA ARG A 98 -1.88 -10.72 -8.98
C ARG A 98 -2.86 -11.09 -10.09
#